data_AF-A0A508WYA4-F1
#
_entry.id   AF-A0A508WYA4-F1
#
_cell.length_a   1.000
_cell.length_b   1.000
_cell.length_c   1.000
_cell.angle_alpha   90.00
_cell.angle_beta   90.00
_cell.angle_gamma   90.00
#
_symmetry.space_group_name_H-M   'P 1'
#
loop_
_entity.id
_entity.type
_entity.pdbx_description
1 polymer ?
#
loop_
_entity_poly.entity_id
_entity_poly.type
_entity_poly.pdbx_seq_one_letter_code
_entity_poly.pdbx_strand_id
1 'polypeptide(L)'
;MKISVRNEYIDVSGRKVLIVAENKTRGGLKVFTGFQIDRSKGRIGGERHYKSDGRDYYGDISSHLIREADSGMSLTDAQAAILERIIEAMDTDIAMPGRVGPKMYGSAMPAPLVSEAELILLEFVDAHETDGMHIRHRNSAIDASVERRAKCSKERIGRMEEALAWVPRFVWDHEMRIAILAYAEVKARGWDWSRYIETRNRRQSQKKAWVKRTLYRWIEKALQQIECELAKRSILLMDTAGLQVAHEEAQSTGKSITSDLHAWMAPDGKPDMRRT
;
A
#
# COMPACT_ATOMS: atom_id res chain seq x y z
N MET A 1 -0.35 8.57 4.95
CA MET A 1 0.71 8.20 3.99
C MET A 1 1.85 7.52 4.73
N LYS A 2 2.52 6.48 4.18
CA LYS A 2 3.73 5.90 4.81
C LYS A 2 4.98 6.62 4.30
N ILE A 3 5.61 7.42 5.16
CA ILE A 3 6.87 8.10 4.86
C ILE A 3 8.01 7.10 5.05
N SER A 4 8.97 7.11 4.13
CA SER A 4 10.12 6.22 4.12
C SER A 4 11.40 7.05 3.95
N VAL A 5 12.41 6.70 4.73
CA VAL A 5 13.71 7.35 4.69
C VAL A 5 14.43 7.01 3.37
N ARG A 6 15.15 7.98 2.81
CA ARG A 6 15.82 7.97 1.49
C ARG A 6 14.89 7.96 0.28
N ASN A 7 13.60 8.24 0.47
CA ASN A 7 12.66 8.42 -0.63
C ASN A 7 12.37 9.90 -0.91
N GLU A 8 12.07 10.17 -2.18
CA GLU A 8 11.65 11.48 -2.69
C GLU A 8 10.13 11.60 -2.59
N TYR A 9 9.67 12.81 -2.24
CA TYR A 9 8.27 13.20 -2.10
C TYR A 9 8.09 14.56 -2.75
N ILE A 10 6.83 14.97 -2.96
CA ILE A 10 6.49 16.32 -3.42
C ILE A 10 5.67 16.97 -2.32
N ASP A 11 5.93 18.23 -1.98
CA ASP A 11 5.03 18.96 -1.10
C ASP A 11 3.83 19.54 -1.86
N VAL A 12 2.81 20.05 -1.15
CA VAL A 12 1.62 20.67 -1.76
C VAL A 12 1.99 21.82 -2.71
N SER A 13 3.13 22.46 -2.49
CA SER A 13 3.66 23.54 -3.32
C SER A 13 4.42 23.04 -4.57
N GLY A 14 4.46 21.73 -4.83
CA GLY A 14 5.12 21.12 -5.99
C GLY A 14 6.65 21.00 -5.86
N ARG A 15 7.22 21.23 -4.67
CA ARG A 15 8.66 21.15 -4.44
C ARG A 15 9.05 19.71 -4.12
N LYS A 16 10.15 19.24 -4.71
CA LYS A 16 10.70 17.91 -4.39
C LYS A 16 11.40 17.92 -3.04
N VAL A 17 11.10 16.94 -2.21
CA VAL A 17 11.65 16.77 -0.86
C VAL A 17 12.25 15.38 -0.74
N LEU A 18 13.51 15.29 -0.30
CA LEU A 18 14.13 14.02 0.08
C LEU A 18 14.05 13.84 1.59
N ILE A 19 13.50 12.70 2.03
CA ILE A 19 13.48 12.33 3.45
C ILE A 19 14.78 11.63 3.81
N VAL A 20 15.44 12.07 4.86
CA VAL A 20 16.84 11.67 5.18
C VAL A 20 16.94 10.97 6.52
N ALA A 21 16.05 11.26 7.46
CA ALA A 21 16.04 10.61 8.76
C ALA A 21 14.62 10.44 9.31
N GLU A 22 14.47 9.47 10.21
CA GLU A 22 13.30 9.26 11.03
C GLU A 22 13.74 9.38 12.50
N ASN A 23 13.09 10.25 13.25
CA ASN A 23 13.30 10.47 14.67
C ASN A 23 12.02 10.18 15.43
N LYS A 24 12.12 9.70 16.67
CA LYS A 24 10.96 9.50 17.55
C LYS A 24 10.99 10.55 18.66
N THR A 25 9.92 11.32 18.79
CA THR A 25 9.77 12.29 19.88
C THR A 25 9.60 11.59 21.22
N ARG A 26 9.80 12.31 22.34
CA ARG A 26 9.55 11.79 23.69
C ARG A 26 8.11 11.26 23.88
N GLY A 27 7.14 11.80 23.13
CA GLY A 27 5.74 11.35 23.14
C GLY A 27 5.45 10.17 22.19
N GLY A 28 6.47 9.55 21.60
CA GLY A 28 6.32 8.39 20.71
C GLY A 28 5.93 8.71 19.27
N LEU A 29 5.66 9.99 18.93
CA LEU A 29 5.37 10.42 17.57
C LEU A 29 6.62 10.29 16.68
N LYS A 30 6.49 9.59 15.55
CA LYS A 30 7.51 9.52 14.49
C LYS A 30 7.52 10.82 13.69
N VAL A 31 8.69 11.45 13.62
CA VAL A 31 8.97 12.68 12.89
C VAL A 31 10.04 12.40 11.85
N PHE A 32 9.77 12.74 10.61
CA PHE A 32 10.65 12.53 9.48
C PHE A 32 11.34 13.84 9.12
N THR A 33 12.65 13.82 9.05
CA THR A 33 13.45 14.96 8.59
C THR A 33 13.68 14.83 7.09
N GLY A 34 13.47 15.90 6.34
CA GLY A 34 13.85 15.99 4.93
C GLY A 34 14.34 17.37 4.53
N PHE A 35 14.82 17.48 3.30
CA PHE A 35 15.16 18.76 2.69
C PHE A 35 14.65 18.82 1.26
N GLN A 36 14.40 20.04 0.79
CA GLN A 36 14.06 20.24 -0.60
C GLN A 36 15.27 19.89 -1.47
N ILE A 37 15.03 19.30 -2.64
CA ILE A 37 16.07 18.93 -3.60
C ILE A 37 15.82 19.56 -4.97
N ASP A 38 16.92 19.87 -5.67
CA ASP A 38 16.87 20.26 -7.08
C ASP A 38 16.69 19.04 -8.00
N ARG A 39 16.52 19.30 -9.31
CA ARG A 39 16.56 18.30 -10.38
C ARG A 39 17.84 17.46 -10.38
N SER A 40 18.95 18.03 -9.91
CA SER A 40 20.25 17.36 -9.75
C SER A 40 20.42 16.61 -8.42
N LYS A 41 19.36 16.55 -7.59
CA LYS A 41 19.37 16.04 -6.20
C LYS A 41 20.26 16.84 -5.23
N GLY A 42 20.71 18.02 -5.64
CA GLY A 42 21.37 18.96 -4.73
C GLY A 42 20.38 19.46 -3.68
N ARG A 43 20.82 19.56 -2.42
CA ARG A 43 20.01 20.10 -1.32
C ARG A 43 19.73 21.58 -1.57
N ILE A 44 18.45 21.95 -1.52
CA ILE A 44 17.96 23.32 -1.57
C ILE A 44 17.28 23.61 -0.21
N GLY A 45 17.64 24.72 0.41
CA GLY A 45 16.96 25.22 1.59
C GLY A 45 17.23 24.47 2.91
N GLY A 46 16.45 24.86 3.92
CA GLY A 46 16.55 24.39 5.29
C GLY A 46 16.02 22.97 5.51
N GLU A 47 16.32 22.43 6.69
CA GLU A 47 15.72 21.19 7.16
C GLU A 47 14.22 21.38 7.38
N ARG A 48 13.44 20.36 7.01
CA ARG A 48 11.99 20.31 7.23
C ARG A 48 11.63 19.05 7.97
N HIS A 49 10.57 19.16 8.78
CA HIS A 49 10.12 18.07 9.62
C HIS A 49 8.69 17.72 9.29
N TYR A 50 8.42 16.43 9.17
CA TYR A 50 7.12 15.90 8.78
C TYR A 50 6.64 14.90 9.82
N LYS A 51 5.34 14.93 10.13
CA LYS A 51 4.69 13.93 10.95
C LYS A 51 4.50 12.65 10.13
N SER A 52 4.30 11.53 10.81
CA SER A 52 4.10 10.22 10.16
C SER A 52 2.96 10.14 9.13
N ASP A 53 1.99 11.05 9.20
CA ASP A 53 0.87 11.12 8.26
C ASP A 53 1.19 11.88 6.97
N GLY A 54 2.32 12.58 6.89
CA GLY A 54 2.70 13.44 5.76
C GLY A 54 2.62 14.93 6.05
N ARG A 55 2.00 15.34 7.16
CA ARG A 55 1.81 16.76 7.45
C ARG A 55 3.10 17.40 7.92
N ASP A 56 3.25 18.68 7.63
CA ASP A 56 4.34 19.47 8.16
C ASP A 56 4.25 19.49 9.69
N TYR A 57 5.40 19.39 10.35
CA TYR A 57 5.46 19.32 11.80
C TYR A 57 4.95 20.61 12.45
N TYR A 58 5.26 21.77 11.84
CA TYR A 58 4.88 23.10 12.30
C TYR A 58 3.50 23.54 11.79
N GLY A 59 2.84 22.72 10.97
CA GLY A 59 1.47 22.95 10.51
C GLY A 59 1.36 23.82 9.25
N ASP A 60 2.47 24.04 8.53
CA ASP A 60 2.40 24.70 7.23
C ASP A 60 1.79 23.77 6.17
N ILE A 61 0.57 24.08 5.76
CA ILE A 61 -0.21 23.31 4.77
C ILE A 61 0.55 23.22 3.44
N SER A 62 1.24 24.29 3.04
CA SER A 62 1.98 24.36 1.77
C SER A 62 3.17 23.37 1.72
N SER A 63 3.58 22.92 2.91
CA SER A 63 4.69 22.00 3.12
C SER A 63 4.24 20.58 3.44
N HIS A 64 2.94 20.27 3.41
CA HIS A 64 2.50 18.87 3.56
C HIS A 64 3.06 18.01 2.42
N LEU A 65 3.57 16.83 2.76
CA LEU A 65 4.01 15.85 1.80
C LEU A 65 2.80 15.18 1.13
N ILE A 66 2.87 15.14 -0.18
CA ILE A 66 2.05 14.32 -1.06
C ILE A 66 2.95 13.16 -1.52
N ARG A 67 2.38 11.96 -1.64
CA ARG A 67 3.10 10.87 -2.30
C ARG A 67 3.45 11.36 -3.70
N GLU A 68 4.71 11.17 -4.10
CA GLU A 68 5.11 11.46 -5.46
C GLU A 68 4.21 10.65 -6.41
N ALA A 69 3.23 11.29 -7.04
CA ALA A 69 2.96 11.00 -8.44
C ALA A 69 4.26 11.42 -9.12
N ASP A 70 5.09 10.42 -9.43
CA ASP A 70 6.43 10.64 -9.98
C ASP A 70 6.36 11.75 -11.03
N SER A 71 7.34 12.67 -11.01
CA SER A 71 7.37 13.96 -11.73
C SER A 71 7.23 13.94 -13.27
N GLY A 72 6.64 12.89 -13.85
CA GLY A 72 6.24 12.79 -15.25
C GLY A 72 4.77 12.41 -15.46
N MET A 73 3.93 12.36 -14.42
CA MET A 73 2.47 12.25 -14.57
C MET A 73 1.78 13.61 -14.37
N SER A 74 0.90 13.99 -15.29
CA SER A 74 0.01 15.15 -15.19
C SER A 74 -1.39 14.66 -14.83
N LEU A 75 -1.66 14.56 -13.52
CA LEU A 75 -2.96 14.09 -13.00
C LEU A 75 -3.85 15.26 -12.61
N THR A 76 -5.15 15.15 -12.86
CA THR A 76 -6.16 16.02 -12.25
C THR A 76 -6.34 15.66 -10.77
N ASP A 77 -6.91 16.56 -9.96
CA ASP A 77 -7.18 16.29 -8.53
C ASP A 77 -8.04 15.03 -8.33
N ALA A 78 -9.02 14.81 -9.22
CA ALA A 78 -9.85 13.62 -9.21
C ALA A 78 -9.05 12.35 -9.53
N GLN A 79 -8.17 12.39 -10.54
CA GLN A 79 -7.30 11.26 -10.88
C GLN A 79 -6.29 10.96 -9.77
N ALA A 80 -5.74 11.98 -9.12
CA ALA A 80 -4.86 11.82 -7.97
C ALA A 80 -5.61 11.17 -6.78
N ALA A 81 -6.85 11.57 -6.52
CA ALA A 81 -7.67 10.97 -5.48
C ALA A 81 -8.01 9.50 -5.78
N ILE A 82 -8.32 9.16 -7.04
CA ILE A 82 -8.56 7.77 -7.47
C ILE A 82 -7.28 6.94 -7.28
N LEU A 83 -6.14 7.47 -7.71
CA LEU A 83 -4.84 6.79 -7.56
C LEU A 83 -4.49 6.55 -6.10
N GLU A 84 -4.68 7.53 -5.22
CA GLU A 84 -4.46 7.37 -3.78
C GLU A 84 -5.37 6.32 -3.16
N ARG A 85 -6.65 6.24 -3.59
CA ARG A 85 -7.55 5.16 -3.14
C ARG A 85 -7.06 3.79 -3.58
N ILE A 86 -6.57 3.65 -4.81
CA ILE A 86 -6.00 2.38 -5.29
C ILE A 86 -4.71 2.03 -4.51
N ILE A 87 -3.87 3.02 -4.17
CA ILE A 87 -2.68 2.80 -3.32
C ILE A 87 -3.07 2.41 -1.89
N GLU A 88 -4.08 3.06 -1.30
CA GLU A 88 -4.61 2.70 0.03
C GLU A 88 -5.20 1.29 0.03
N ALA A 89 -5.90 0.92 -1.05
CA ALA A 89 -6.42 -0.42 -1.25
C ALA A 89 -5.29 -1.46 -1.34
N MET A 90 -4.22 -1.18 -2.09
CA MET A 90 -3.04 -2.04 -2.15
C MET A 90 -2.31 -2.17 -0.80
N ASP A 91 -2.17 -1.07 -0.05
CA ASP A 91 -1.59 -1.13 1.31
C ASP A 91 -2.44 -2.00 2.25
N THR A 92 -3.76 -1.99 2.04
CA THR A 92 -4.70 -2.84 2.77
C THR A 92 -4.55 -4.30 2.35
N ASP A 93 -4.55 -4.62 1.06
CA ASP A 93 -4.39 -5.98 0.53
C ASP A 93 -3.05 -6.61 0.97
N ILE A 94 -1.96 -5.84 0.97
CA ILE A 94 -0.65 -6.29 1.47
C ILE A 94 -0.67 -6.55 2.98
N ALA A 95 -1.43 -5.75 3.74
CA ALA A 95 -1.54 -5.90 5.18
C ALA A 95 -2.47 -7.05 5.59
N MET A 96 -3.40 -7.44 4.70
CA MET A 96 -4.24 -8.61 4.91
C MET A 96 -3.35 -9.84 5.07
N PRO A 97 -3.64 -10.71 6.06
CA PRO A 97 -2.94 -11.98 6.16
C PRO A 97 -3.21 -12.76 4.87
N GLY A 98 -2.16 -13.08 4.11
CA GLY A 98 -2.29 -13.99 2.99
C GLY A 98 -2.93 -15.31 3.47
N ARG A 99 -3.66 -16.01 2.60
CA ARG A 99 -4.24 -17.35 2.87
C ARG A 99 -3.20 -18.46 3.11
N VAL A 100 -1.96 -18.10 3.45
CA VAL A 100 -0.94 -19.04 3.87
C VAL A 100 -1.00 -19.13 5.39
N GLY A 101 -1.96 -19.92 5.87
CA GLY A 101 -1.75 -20.59 7.16
C GLY A 101 -0.50 -21.48 7.04
N PRO A 102 0.20 -21.79 8.14
CA PRO A 102 1.15 -22.88 8.13
C PRO A 102 0.44 -24.10 7.55
N LYS A 103 0.97 -24.72 6.49
CA LYS A 103 0.34 -25.89 5.83
C LYS A 103 0.02 -27.04 6.80
N MET A 104 0.57 -27.02 8.03
CA MET A 104 0.34 -28.01 9.08
C MET A 104 -0.70 -27.64 10.14
N TYR A 105 -1.18 -26.39 10.23
CA TYR A 105 -2.10 -25.98 11.30
C TYR A 105 -3.28 -25.19 10.70
N GLY A 106 -4.38 -25.90 10.45
CA GLY A 106 -5.63 -25.27 10.01
C GLY A 106 -6.18 -24.35 11.10
N SER A 107 -6.48 -23.09 10.74
CA SER A 107 -7.25 -22.04 11.44
C SER A 107 -7.02 -21.75 12.93
N ALA A 108 -6.27 -22.55 13.67
CA ALA A 108 -5.89 -22.31 15.04
C ALA A 108 -4.39 -22.02 15.05
N MET A 109 -4.05 -20.73 15.15
CA MET A 109 -2.72 -20.35 15.60
C MET A 109 -2.57 -20.91 17.02
N PRO A 110 -1.58 -21.76 17.33
CA PRO A 110 -1.31 -22.07 18.72
C PRO A 110 -1.02 -20.74 19.41
N ALA A 111 -1.73 -20.46 20.50
CA ALA A 111 -1.41 -19.31 21.34
C ALA A 111 0.09 -19.41 21.70
N PRO A 112 0.86 -18.32 21.68
CA PRO A 112 2.18 -18.34 22.28
C PRO A 112 1.97 -18.60 23.77
N LEU A 113 2.16 -19.86 24.18
CA LEU A 113 2.29 -20.25 25.58
C LEU A 113 3.67 -19.78 26.02
N VAL A 114 3.83 -18.47 26.19
CA VAL A 114 4.84 -17.93 27.10
C VAL A 114 4.09 -17.76 28.41
N SER A 115 4.38 -18.62 29.38
CA SER A 115 3.80 -18.50 30.71
C SER A 115 4.20 -17.17 31.35
N GLU A 116 3.40 -16.67 32.30
CA GLU A 116 3.72 -15.44 33.02
C GLU A 116 5.09 -15.52 33.72
N ALA A 117 5.47 -16.72 34.18
CA ALA A 117 6.79 -17.00 34.74
C ALA A 117 7.92 -16.87 33.71
N GLU A 118 7.74 -17.35 32.47
CA GLU A 118 8.73 -17.20 31.40
C GLU A 118 8.87 -15.75 30.95
N LEU A 119 7.77 -14.97 30.95
CA LEU A 119 7.82 -13.53 30.68
C LEU A 119 8.65 -12.78 31.72
N ILE A 120 8.42 -13.06 33.01
CA ILE A 120 9.20 -12.45 34.10
C ILE A 120 10.68 -12.79 33.98
N LEU A 121 11.00 -14.04 33.61
CA LEU A 121 12.38 -14.50 33.44
C LEU A 121 13.05 -13.85 32.23
N LEU A 122 12.34 -13.68 31.12
CA LEU A 122 12.79 -12.93 29.94
C LEU A 122 13.00 -11.44 30.25
N GLU A 123 12.11 -10.82 31.04
CA GLU A 123 12.25 -9.42 31.48
C GLU A 123 13.45 -9.24 32.40
N PHE A 124 13.73 -10.21 33.27
CA PHE A 124 14.93 -10.23 34.10
C PHE A 124 16.22 -10.36 33.27
N VAL A 125 16.27 -11.29 32.32
CA VAL A 125 17.41 -11.48 31.40
C VAL A 125 17.63 -10.23 30.54
N ASP A 126 16.55 -9.56 30.13
CA ASP A 126 16.61 -8.30 29.40
C ASP A 126 17.20 -7.16 30.23
N ALA A 127 16.88 -7.08 31.52
CA ALA A 127 17.40 -6.05 32.42
C ALA A 127 18.89 -6.24 32.74
N HIS A 128 19.39 -7.48 32.71
CA HIS A 128 20.73 -7.81 33.20
C HIS A 128 21.74 -8.22 32.12
N GLU A 129 21.32 -8.80 31.00
CA GLU A 129 22.23 -9.43 30.04
C GLU A 129 22.05 -8.92 28.60
N THR A 130 20.82 -8.60 28.20
CA THR A 130 20.47 -8.36 26.79
C THR A 130 19.96 -6.95 26.48
N ASP A 131 20.08 -6.01 27.41
CA ASP A 131 19.73 -4.59 27.24
C ASP A 131 18.30 -4.41 26.69
N GLY A 132 17.33 -5.22 27.14
CA GLY A 132 15.94 -5.12 26.68
C GLY A 132 15.67 -5.62 25.26
N MET A 133 16.46 -6.56 24.74
CA MET A 133 16.30 -7.11 23.39
C MET A 133 14.92 -7.78 23.21
N HIS A 134 14.50 -8.63 24.13
CA HIS A 134 13.27 -9.41 24.02
C HIS A 134 12.01 -8.52 24.13
N ILE A 135 12.03 -7.54 25.03
CA ILE A 135 11.01 -6.50 25.20
C ILE A 135 10.91 -5.67 23.92
N ARG A 136 12.05 -5.27 23.31
CA ARG A 136 12.06 -4.55 22.03
C ARG A 136 11.42 -5.38 20.90
N HIS A 137 11.76 -6.67 20.81
CA HIS A 137 11.14 -7.58 19.83
C HIS A 137 9.64 -7.75 20.06
N ARG A 138 9.21 -7.93 21.31
CA ARG A 138 7.80 -8.07 21.69
C ARG A 138 7.01 -6.81 21.36
N ASN A 139 7.49 -5.64 21.76
CA ASN A 139 6.83 -4.36 21.48
C ASN A 139 6.76 -4.09 19.98
N SER A 140 7.82 -4.38 19.22
CA SER A 140 7.80 -4.30 17.76
C SER A 140 6.75 -5.24 17.14
N ALA A 141 6.60 -6.46 17.66
CA ALA A 141 5.58 -7.40 17.20
C ALA A 141 4.15 -6.95 17.56
N ILE A 142 3.95 -6.37 18.75
CA ILE A 142 2.68 -5.78 19.17
C ILE A 142 2.34 -4.59 18.28
N ASP A 143 3.27 -3.65 18.09
CA ASP A 143 3.11 -2.49 17.21
C ASP A 143 2.75 -2.93 15.78
N ALA A 144 3.46 -3.91 15.23
CA ALA A 144 3.14 -4.48 13.91
C ALA A 144 1.77 -5.16 13.86
N SER A 145 1.29 -5.75 14.97
CA SER A 145 -0.06 -6.31 15.06
C SER A 145 -1.15 -5.22 15.10
N VAL A 146 -0.89 -4.12 15.81
CA VAL A 146 -1.78 -2.97 15.92
C VAL A 146 -1.85 -2.23 14.58
N GLU A 147 -0.70 -1.97 13.96
CA GLU A 147 -0.62 -1.37 12.62
C GLU A 147 -1.38 -2.22 11.58
N ARG A 148 -1.25 -3.55 11.63
CA ARG A 148 -2.01 -4.46 10.76
C ARG A 148 -3.52 -4.38 11.02
N ARG A 149 -3.97 -4.44 12.28
CA ARG A 149 -5.41 -4.33 12.59
C ARG A 149 -6.00 -3.01 12.11
N ALA A 150 -5.27 -1.90 12.29
CA ALA A 150 -5.71 -0.59 11.79
C ALA A 150 -5.83 -0.54 10.27
N LYS A 151 -4.99 -1.29 9.56
CA LYS A 151 -5.07 -1.43 8.10
C LYS A 151 -6.18 -2.37 7.64
N CYS A 152 -6.52 -3.39 8.42
CA CYS A 152 -7.51 -4.42 8.07
C CYS A 152 -8.89 -4.19 8.71
N SER A 153 -9.31 -2.94 8.94
CA SER A 153 -10.66 -2.66 9.45
C SER A 153 -11.72 -3.01 8.40
N LYS A 154 -12.93 -3.41 8.83
CA LYS A 154 -14.02 -3.83 7.92
C LYS A 154 -14.36 -2.76 6.88
N GLU A 155 -14.44 -1.50 7.31
CA GLU A 155 -14.69 -0.35 6.43
C GLU A 155 -13.57 -0.15 5.40
N ARG A 156 -12.32 -0.36 5.82
CA ARG A 156 -11.15 -0.23 4.94
C ARG A 156 -11.07 -1.38 3.95
N ILE A 157 -11.47 -2.59 4.34
CA ILE A 157 -11.61 -3.75 3.44
C ILE A 157 -12.71 -3.48 2.39
N GLY A 158 -13.87 -2.95 2.80
CA GLY A 158 -14.93 -2.59 1.84
C GLY A 158 -14.47 -1.54 0.83
N ARG A 159 -13.80 -0.47 1.30
CA ARG A 159 -13.20 0.55 0.42
C ARG A 159 -12.11 -0.02 -0.50
N MET A 160 -11.33 -0.98 -0.01
CA MET A 160 -10.31 -1.69 -0.79
C MET A 160 -10.96 -2.49 -1.93
N GLU A 161 -11.97 -3.31 -1.63
CA GLU A 161 -12.67 -4.14 -2.62
C GLU A 161 -13.30 -3.26 -3.71
N GLU A 162 -13.93 -2.16 -3.32
CA GLU A 162 -14.50 -1.19 -4.27
C GLU A 162 -13.42 -0.60 -5.18
N ALA A 163 -12.34 -0.07 -4.61
CA ALA A 163 -11.29 0.60 -5.37
C ALA A 163 -10.51 -0.36 -6.30
N LEU A 164 -10.24 -1.60 -5.84
CA LEU A 164 -9.59 -2.60 -6.67
C LEU A 164 -10.52 -3.13 -7.78
N ALA A 165 -11.84 -3.18 -7.54
CA ALA A 165 -12.81 -3.58 -8.55
C ALA A 165 -12.92 -2.58 -9.71
N TRP A 166 -12.58 -1.29 -9.51
CA TRP A 166 -12.58 -0.30 -10.59
C TRP A 166 -11.64 -0.67 -11.73
N VAL A 167 -10.45 -1.21 -11.41
CA VAL A 167 -9.41 -1.50 -12.40
C VAL A 167 -9.85 -2.55 -13.44
N PRO A 168 -10.28 -3.77 -13.08
CA PRO A 168 -10.77 -4.74 -14.07
C PRO A 168 -12.11 -4.35 -14.69
N ARG A 169 -12.92 -3.51 -14.02
CA ARG A 169 -14.24 -3.11 -14.51
C ARG A 169 -14.19 -2.01 -15.56
N PHE A 170 -13.30 -1.02 -15.41
CA PHE A 170 -13.27 0.17 -16.25
C PHE A 170 -12.10 0.22 -17.22
N VAL A 171 -10.94 -0.33 -16.85
CA VAL A 171 -9.76 -0.32 -17.73
C VAL A 171 -9.82 -1.54 -18.64
N TRP A 172 -9.86 -1.39 -19.96
CA TRP A 172 -10.01 -2.56 -20.85
C TRP A 172 -8.68 -3.20 -21.25
N ASP A 173 -7.62 -2.40 -21.31
CA ASP A 173 -6.29 -2.87 -21.69
C ASP A 173 -5.62 -3.61 -20.53
N HIS A 174 -5.24 -4.86 -20.77
CA HIS A 174 -4.58 -5.72 -19.80
C HIS A 174 -3.23 -5.17 -19.33
N GLU A 175 -2.42 -4.60 -20.23
CA GLU A 175 -1.11 -4.04 -19.87
C GLU A 175 -1.26 -2.79 -19.01
N MET A 176 -2.30 -1.98 -19.26
CA MET A 176 -2.60 -0.81 -18.44
C MET A 176 -3.07 -1.21 -17.03
N ARG A 177 -3.89 -2.27 -16.91
CA ARG A 177 -4.28 -2.84 -15.61
C ARG A 177 -3.06 -3.30 -14.82
N ILE A 178 -2.16 -4.04 -15.45
CA ILE A 178 -0.93 -4.50 -14.78
C ILE A 178 -0.08 -3.30 -14.35
N ALA A 179 0.09 -2.30 -15.21
CA ALA A 179 0.90 -1.13 -14.91
C ALA A 179 0.37 -0.32 -13.71
N ILE A 180 -0.94 -0.05 -13.65
CA ILE A 180 -1.54 0.72 -12.54
C ILE A 180 -1.50 -0.06 -11.22
N LEU A 181 -1.77 -1.37 -11.24
CA LEU A 181 -1.71 -2.20 -10.04
C LEU A 181 -0.27 -2.34 -9.54
N ALA A 182 0.70 -2.57 -10.44
CA ALA A 182 2.12 -2.64 -10.07
C ALA A 182 2.63 -1.31 -9.51
N TYR A 183 2.22 -0.18 -10.09
CA TYR A 183 2.56 1.14 -9.58
C TYR A 183 1.99 1.36 -8.17
N ALA A 184 0.71 1.02 -7.98
CA ALA A 184 0.06 1.13 -6.69
C ALA A 184 0.70 0.23 -5.61
N GLU A 185 1.08 -1.01 -5.97
CA GLU A 185 1.79 -1.93 -5.09
C GLU A 185 3.15 -1.35 -4.67
N VAL A 186 3.94 -0.85 -5.62
CA VAL A 186 5.25 -0.24 -5.35
C VAL A 186 5.11 0.95 -4.40
N LYS A 187 4.13 1.82 -4.62
CA LYS A 187 3.88 2.98 -3.75
C LYS A 187 3.31 2.59 -2.39
N ALA A 188 2.49 1.55 -2.30
CA ALA A 188 1.99 1.00 -1.05
C ALA A 188 3.14 0.43 -0.19
N ARG A 189 4.09 -0.28 -0.81
CA ARG A 189 5.29 -0.81 -0.16
C ARG A 189 6.34 0.24 0.17
N GLY A 190 6.23 1.45 -0.38
CA GLY A 190 7.23 2.51 -0.25
C GLY A 190 8.51 2.23 -1.05
N TRP A 191 8.41 1.49 -2.16
CA TRP A 191 9.54 1.19 -3.04
C TRP A 191 9.72 2.26 -4.12
N ASP A 192 10.94 2.35 -4.67
CA ASP A 192 11.23 3.22 -5.82
C ASP A 192 10.75 2.55 -7.12
N TRP A 193 9.89 3.26 -7.85
CA TRP A 193 9.33 2.83 -9.12
C TRP A 193 10.38 2.62 -10.21
N SER A 194 11.40 3.47 -10.27
CA SER A 194 12.46 3.37 -11.30
C SER A 194 13.24 2.07 -11.12
N ARG A 195 13.64 1.79 -9.87
CA ARG A 195 14.34 0.57 -9.49
C ARG A 195 13.48 -0.68 -9.70
N TYR A 196 12.18 -0.60 -9.45
CA TYR A 196 11.24 -1.69 -9.72
C TYR A 196 11.19 -2.04 -11.21
N ILE A 197 11.04 -1.04 -12.09
CA ILE A 197 11.02 -1.23 -13.55
C ILE A 197 12.31 -1.90 -14.03
N GLU A 198 13.48 -1.42 -13.59
CA GLU A 198 14.77 -1.99 -13.96
C GLU A 198 14.88 -3.46 -13.56
N THR A 199 14.49 -3.77 -12.31
CA THR A 199 14.51 -5.14 -11.79
C THR A 199 13.56 -6.05 -12.56
N ARG A 200 12.35 -5.56 -12.87
CA ARG A 200 11.35 -6.27 -13.67
C ARG A 200 11.85 -6.56 -15.08
N ASN A 201 12.40 -5.55 -15.77
CA ASN A 201 12.92 -5.70 -17.13
C ASN A 201 14.10 -6.68 -17.19
N ARG A 202 14.96 -6.70 -16.17
CA ARG A 202 16.04 -7.71 -16.06
C ARG A 202 15.51 -9.13 -15.87
N ARG A 203 14.52 -9.32 -15.00
CA ARG A 203 13.93 -10.63 -14.70
C ARG A 203 13.05 -11.17 -15.83
N GLN A 204 12.37 -10.29 -16.55
CA GLN A 204 11.43 -10.62 -17.62
C GLN A 204 11.94 -10.11 -18.96
N SER A 205 13.15 -10.51 -19.34
CA SER A 205 13.80 -10.10 -20.59
C SER A 205 13.03 -10.51 -21.85
N GLN A 206 12.21 -11.57 -21.76
CA GLN A 206 11.37 -12.07 -22.84
C GLN A 206 10.11 -11.22 -23.08
N LYS A 207 9.71 -10.38 -22.11
CA LYS A 207 8.53 -9.52 -22.23
C LYS A 207 8.93 -8.14 -22.74
N LYS A 208 7.97 -7.42 -23.32
CA LYS A 208 8.16 -6.03 -23.74
C LYS A 208 8.75 -5.21 -22.59
N ALA A 209 9.89 -4.56 -22.85
CA ALA A 209 10.55 -3.73 -21.88
C ALA A 209 9.63 -2.57 -21.46
N TRP A 210 9.51 -2.39 -20.16
CA TRP A 210 8.75 -1.30 -19.58
C TRP A 210 9.60 -0.02 -19.60
N VAL A 211 9.05 1.03 -20.21
CA VAL A 211 9.68 2.34 -20.29
C VAL A 211 8.88 3.30 -19.43
N LYS A 212 9.54 3.97 -18.48
CA LYS A 212 8.94 4.84 -17.45
C LYS A 212 7.90 5.82 -18.02
N ARG A 213 8.26 6.57 -19.07
CA ARG A 213 7.38 7.55 -19.73
C ARG A 213 6.12 6.91 -20.34
N THR A 214 6.26 5.72 -20.92
CA THR A 214 5.13 4.99 -21.51
C THR A 214 4.19 4.47 -20.42
N LEU A 215 4.76 3.94 -19.34
CA LEU A 215 3.98 3.48 -18.18
C LEU A 215 3.19 4.62 -17.54
N TYR A 216 3.77 5.81 -17.42
CA TYR A 216 3.04 6.98 -16.91
C TYR A 216 1.83 7.34 -17.77
N ARG A 217 2.01 7.39 -19.09
CA ARG A 217 0.89 7.61 -20.01
C ARG A 217 -0.18 6.53 -19.92
N TRP A 218 0.21 5.29 -19.68
CA TRP A 218 -0.74 4.18 -19.48
C TRP A 218 -1.51 4.33 -18.17
N ILE A 219 -0.84 4.72 -17.10
CA ILE A 219 -1.45 4.97 -15.79
C ILE A 219 -2.41 6.17 -15.86
N GLU A 220 -1.99 7.28 -16.47
CA GLU A 220 -2.85 8.45 -16.71
C GLU A 220 -4.11 8.06 -17.49
N LYS A 221 -3.96 7.33 -18.60
CA LYS A 221 -5.11 6.86 -19.39
C LYS A 221 -6.02 5.93 -18.60
N ALA A 222 -5.47 5.02 -17.80
CA ALA A 222 -6.25 4.14 -16.95
C ALA A 222 -7.05 4.95 -15.91
N LEU A 223 -6.43 5.93 -15.26
CA LEU A 223 -7.09 6.81 -14.30
C LEU A 223 -8.18 7.66 -14.96
N GLN A 224 -7.93 8.18 -16.17
CA GLN A 224 -8.92 8.91 -16.95
C GLN A 224 -10.13 8.03 -17.31
N GLN A 225 -9.92 6.76 -17.70
CA GLN A 225 -11.01 5.82 -17.96
C GLN A 225 -11.86 5.58 -16.71
N ILE A 226 -11.22 5.38 -15.55
CA ILE A 226 -11.91 5.19 -14.27
C ILE A 226 -12.70 6.46 -13.89
N GLU A 227 -12.09 7.64 -14.02
CA GLU A 227 -12.73 8.93 -13.76
C GLU A 227 -13.98 9.14 -14.64
N CYS A 228 -13.87 8.92 -15.94
CA CYS A 228 -15.00 9.05 -16.87
C CYS A 228 -16.15 8.11 -16.51
N GLU A 229 -15.87 6.87 -16.15
CA GLU A 229 -16.91 5.89 -15.80
C GLU A 229 -17.53 6.16 -14.42
N LEU A 230 -16.76 6.65 -13.45
CA LEU A 230 -17.27 7.10 -12.17
C LEU A 230 -18.17 8.33 -12.33
N ALA A 231 -17.79 9.29 -13.18
CA ALA A 231 -18.58 10.47 -13.49
C ALA A 231 -19.88 10.11 -14.23
N LYS A 232 -19.86 9.17 -15.19
CA LYS A 232 -21.09 8.69 -15.84
C LYS A 232 -22.07 8.09 -14.83
N ARG A 233 -21.57 7.35 -13.84
CA ARG A 233 -22.43 6.77 -12.79
C ARG A 233 -22.96 7.78 -11.80
N SER A 234 -22.17 8.79 -11.43
CA SER A 234 -22.67 9.88 -10.59
C SER A 234 -23.71 10.74 -11.32
N ILE A 235 -23.56 10.93 -12.63
CA ILE A 235 -24.54 11.61 -13.48
C ILE A 235 -25.82 10.77 -13.62
N LEU A 236 -25.72 9.45 -13.81
CA LEU A 236 -26.89 8.55 -13.83
C LEU A 236 -27.65 8.52 -12.48
N LEU A 237 -26.97 8.80 -11.37
CA LEU A 237 -27.60 8.97 -10.04
C LEU A 237 -28.26 10.35 -9.86
N MET A 238 -27.87 11.37 -10.63
CA MET A 238 -28.49 12.71 -10.57
C MET A 238 -29.73 12.83 -11.48
N ASP A 239 -29.82 12.01 -12.54
CA ASP A 239 -31.00 11.93 -13.42
C ASP A 239 -32.11 10.98 -12.93
N THR A 240 -31.90 10.33 -11.76
CA THR A 240 -32.86 9.37 -11.18
C THR A 240 -33.48 9.86 -9.88
N ALA A 241 -33.86 11.14 -9.82
CA ALA A 241 -34.78 11.68 -8.80
C ALA A 241 -36.22 11.11 -8.86
N GLY A 242 -36.40 9.91 -9.45
CA GLY A 242 -37.71 9.29 -9.62
C GLY A 242 -37.72 7.77 -9.81
N LEU A 243 -36.59 7.04 -9.68
CA LEU A 243 -36.61 5.58 -9.79
C LEU A 243 -36.03 4.91 -8.54
N GLN A 244 -36.94 4.48 -7.66
CA GLN A 244 -36.68 3.44 -6.67
C GLN A 244 -36.23 2.17 -7.40
N VAL A 245 -34.94 1.81 -7.36
CA VAL A 245 -34.47 0.50 -7.82
C VAL A 245 -33.44 -0.07 -6.86
N ALA A 246 -33.81 -1.26 -6.37
CA ALA A 246 -33.13 -2.25 -5.56
C ALA A 246 -31.61 -2.10 -5.35
N HIS A 247 -31.21 -2.12 -4.07
CA HIS A 247 -29.91 -2.64 -3.66
C HIS A 247 -29.82 -4.11 -4.10
N GLU A 248 -29.17 -4.38 -5.22
CA GLU A 248 -28.48 -5.67 -5.36
C GLU A 248 -27.19 -5.56 -4.56
N GLU A 249 -27.20 -6.15 -3.37
CA GLU A 249 -25.98 -6.44 -2.62
C GLU A 249 -24.98 -7.11 -3.57
N ALA A 250 -23.86 -6.45 -3.81
CA ALA A 250 -22.76 -7.06 -4.54
C ALA A 250 -22.42 -8.37 -3.83
N GLN A 251 -22.68 -9.51 -4.48
CA GLN A 251 -22.28 -10.81 -3.98
C GLN A 251 -20.77 -10.77 -3.78
N SER A 252 -20.34 -10.67 -2.52
CA SER A 252 -18.94 -10.65 -2.13
C SER A 252 -18.34 -12.01 -2.45
N THR A 253 -17.86 -12.21 -3.68
CA THR A 253 -16.93 -13.30 -3.93
C THR A 253 -15.63 -12.89 -3.26
N GLY A 254 -15.44 -13.31 -2.00
CA GLY A 254 -14.27 -13.06 -1.16
C GLY A 254 -12.99 -13.73 -1.68
N LYS A 255 -12.70 -13.50 -2.97
CA LYS A 255 -11.52 -13.97 -3.69
C LYS A 255 -10.58 -12.78 -3.83
N SER A 256 -9.45 -12.85 -3.13
CA SER A 256 -8.35 -11.92 -3.37
C SER A 256 -7.82 -12.15 -4.78
N ILE A 257 -7.47 -11.09 -5.51
CA ILE A 257 -6.94 -11.19 -6.89
C ILE A 257 -5.65 -12.04 -6.94
N THR A 258 -4.94 -12.13 -5.81
CA THR A 258 -3.76 -12.97 -5.62
C THR A 258 -4.06 -14.47 -5.50
N SER A 259 -5.31 -14.90 -5.28
CA SER A 259 -5.65 -16.33 -5.16
C SER A 259 -5.56 -17.06 -6.49
N ASP A 260 -5.84 -16.39 -7.61
CA ASP A 260 -5.87 -17.03 -8.93
C ASP A 260 -4.47 -17.21 -9.53
N LEU A 261 -3.48 -16.46 -9.04
CA LEU A 261 -2.06 -16.62 -9.43
C LEU A 261 -1.41 -17.88 -8.83
N HIS A 262 -2.03 -18.50 -7.83
CA HIS A 262 -1.51 -19.68 -7.12
C HIS A 262 -2.54 -20.81 -6.98
N ALA A 263 -3.68 -20.73 -7.67
CA ALA A 263 -4.64 -21.82 -7.73
C ALA A 263 -4.09 -22.95 -8.62
N TRP A 264 -4.14 -24.18 -8.12
CA TRP A 264 -3.79 -25.37 -8.90
C TRP A 264 -4.59 -25.40 -10.20
N MET A 265 -3.89 -25.57 -11.32
CA MET A 265 -4.43 -25.33 -12.66
C MET A 265 -5.47 -26.36 -13.17
N ALA A 266 -5.91 -27.32 -12.37
CA ALA A 266 -6.97 -28.24 -12.79
C ALA A 266 -7.73 -28.85 -11.59
N PRO A 267 -9.04 -29.13 -11.71
CA PRO A 267 -9.84 -29.83 -10.71
C PRO A 267 -9.31 -31.24 -10.35
N ASP A 268 -8.55 -31.86 -11.26
CA ASP A 268 -8.11 -33.26 -11.17
C ASP A 268 -6.68 -33.42 -10.64
N GLY A 269 -6.03 -32.34 -10.22
CA GLY A 269 -4.64 -32.34 -9.72
C GLY A 269 -4.49 -32.70 -8.24
N LYS A 270 -5.46 -33.38 -7.62
CA LYS A 270 -5.38 -33.79 -6.21
C LYS A 270 -4.60 -35.11 -6.13
N PRO A 271 -3.49 -35.21 -5.38
CA PRO A 271 -2.87 -36.51 -5.16
C PRO A 271 -3.83 -37.37 -4.35
N ASP A 272 -4.20 -38.51 -4.93
CA ASP A 272 -5.06 -39.51 -4.34
C ASP A 272 -4.39 -40.02 -3.06
N MET A 273 -5.01 -39.79 -1.90
CA MET A 273 -4.51 -40.32 -0.63
C MET A 273 -4.77 -41.84 -0.61
N ARG A 274 -3.86 -42.62 -1.21
CA ARG A 274 -3.77 -44.04 -0.89
C ARG A 274 -3.24 -44.18 0.52
N ARG A 275 -4.15 -44.56 1.43
CA ARG A 275 -3.81 -45.20 2.71
C ARG A 275 -3.16 -46.55 2.42
N THR A 276 -1.92 -46.72 2.87
CA THR A 276 -1.36 -47.98 3.40
C THR A 276 -0.35 -47.60 4.46
#